data_AF-A0AAV0JUD4-F1
#
_entry.id   AF-A0AAV0JUD4-F1
#
_cell.length_a   1.000
_cell.length_b   1.000
_cell.length_c   1.000
_cell.angle_alpha   90.00
_cell.angle_beta   90.00
_cell.angle_gamma   90.00
#
_symmetry.space_group_name_H-M   'P 1'
#
loop_
_entity.id
_entity.type
_entity.pdbx_description
1 polymer ?
#
loop_
_entity_poly.entity_id
_entity_poly.type
_entity_poly.pdbx_seq_one_letter_code
_entity_poly.pdbx_strand_id
1 'polypeptide(L)'
;MNNDCSSSPELGKDGKRRREGEGGDATADRLSNLPDFIIHHILSFLDTKSAVQTSVLSRVWQCAWKHVPVLNVRSDSFQQYSSFDRFVENVLSLRHPFSVRSMSYAVYEHEEEEGEDEFVKVIKYALSHDTQQLAFTLSYVGEAEYGYRFSDLFGTNLNCSLKSLELGHVCIDSGLGSSGFQMLTTLELVLCLLASDQDGEFDPFSNFPCLKNLVMSHCRHLDIDMHGNERRLKICGPQLLSLELELVSSSNMEIFAPRLKFFRLEHDLESLNFSKLTLPSLDDAVIMINDEVEFMEGNEGSVRQGVVSLFQGLSNVTTLQLDSNITLTLLVGFCLLQDLSSIFEFLEQQASPFTKLKTLMVKGDTVPYVLLNYFLKGSSSTETAIEFV
;
A
#
# COMPACT_ATOMS: atom_id res chain seq x y z
N MET A 1 -31.69 26.59 4.47
CA MET A 1 -31.31 28.01 4.59
C MET A 1 -30.15 28.24 3.64
N ASN A 2 -30.43 28.87 2.50
CA ASN A 2 -29.42 29.23 1.51
C ASN A 2 -28.58 30.38 2.04
N ASN A 3 -27.30 30.14 2.29
CA ASN A 3 -26.31 31.20 2.51
C ASN A 3 -25.37 31.19 1.32
N ASP A 4 -25.55 32.16 0.42
CA ASP A 4 -24.61 32.49 -0.64
C ASP A 4 -23.23 32.80 -0.04
N CYS A 5 -22.22 31.97 -0.37
CA CYS A 5 -20.81 32.26 -0.08
C CYS A 5 -20.16 33.12 -1.19
N SER A 6 -20.94 33.90 -1.95
CA SER A 6 -20.46 34.81 -2.99
C SER A 6 -20.56 36.25 -2.51
N SER A 7 -19.44 36.86 -2.11
CA SER A 7 -19.19 38.30 -2.23
C SER A 7 -17.74 38.64 -1.88
N SER A 8 -16.92 38.89 -2.91
CA SER A 8 -15.81 39.84 -2.83
C SER A 8 -16.37 41.24 -2.46
N PRO A 9 -15.68 42.07 -1.66
CA PRO A 9 -16.25 43.36 -1.27
C PRO A 9 -16.06 44.39 -2.40
N GLU A 10 -17.12 44.65 -3.16
CA GLU A 10 -17.25 45.87 -3.95
C GLU A 10 -17.53 47.08 -3.02
N LEU A 11 -16.80 48.17 -3.27
CA LEU A 11 -16.92 49.46 -2.60
C LEU A 11 -18.28 50.11 -2.92
N GLY A 12 -19.18 50.17 -1.94
CA GLY A 12 -20.45 50.89 -2.04
C GLY A 12 -20.94 51.38 -0.67
N LYS A 13 -21.03 52.70 -0.52
CA LYS A 13 -21.49 53.43 0.67
C LYS A 13 -22.99 53.24 0.89
N ASP A 14 -23.45 52.99 2.12
CA ASP A 14 -24.40 53.87 2.83
C ASP A 14 -24.82 53.39 4.24
N GLY A 15 -24.87 54.35 5.18
CA GLY A 15 -25.87 54.42 6.27
C GLY A 15 -25.75 53.52 7.51
N LYS A 16 -24.70 53.65 8.35
CA LYS A 16 -24.62 52.97 9.67
C LYS A 16 -24.89 53.95 10.84
N ARG A 17 -26.03 53.77 11.53
CA ARG A 17 -26.28 54.32 12.88
C ARG A 17 -25.24 53.72 13.85
N ARG A 18 -24.31 54.55 14.33
CA ARG A 18 -23.35 54.19 15.39
C ARG A 18 -24.06 54.21 16.75
N ARG A 19 -24.08 53.06 17.43
CA ARG A 19 -24.11 53.03 18.90
C ARG A 19 -22.65 52.88 19.32
N GLU A 20 -22.10 53.96 19.86
CA GLU A 20 -20.82 53.94 20.55
C GLU A 20 -21.04 53.28 21.91
N GLY A 21 -20.48 52.09 22.07
CA GLY A 21 -20.20 51.48 23.35
C GLY A 21 -18.69 51.34 23.45
N GLU A 22 -18.07 52.18 24.26
CA GLU A 22 -16.68 52.07 24.68
C GLU A 22 -16.52 50.92 25.69
N GLY A 23 -15.35 50.28 25.66
CA GLY A 23 -14.81 49.60 26.84
C GLY A 23 -14.86 48.07 26.82
N GLY A 24 -14.09 47.47 25.94
CA GLY A 24 -13.66 46.08 26.07
C GLY A 24 -12.60 45.80 25.02
N ASP A 25 -11.40 45.43 25.44
CA ASP A 25 -10.34 44.90 24.57
C ASP A 25 -10.88 43.63 23.91
N ALA A 26 -11.62 43.81 22.81
CA ALA A 26 -12.06 42.73 21.95
C ALA A 26 -10.79 42.23 21.29
N THR A 27 -10.19 41.20 21.90
CA THR A 27 -9.08 40.43 21.35
C THR A 27 -9.31 40.31 19.85
N ALA A 28 -8.53 41.04 19.06
CA ALA A 28 -8.75 41.14 17.62
C ALA A 28 -8.92 39.72 17.08
N ASP A 29 -9.97 39.47 16.28
CA ASP A 29 -10.20 38.14 15.71
C ASP A 29 -9.11 37.85 14.68
N ARG A 30 -7.99 37.33 15.17
CA ARG A 30 -6.79 37.07 14.37
C ARG A 30 -6.96 35.86 13.46
N LEU A 31 -7.89 34.95 13.78
CA LEU A 31 -8.14 33.75 13.00
C LEU A 31 -8.97 34.04 11.75
N SER A 32 -9.97 34.92 11.84
CA SER A 32 -10.76 35.33 10.67
C SER A 32 -10.03 36.31 9.75
N ASN A 33 -8.94 36.93 10.23
CA ASN A 33 -8.11 37.84 9.45
C ASN A 33 -6.97 37.12 8.69
N LEU A 34 -6.86 35.80 8.81
CA LEU A 34 -5.90 35.03 8.03
C LEU A 34 -6.32 35.02 6.55
N PRO A 35 -5.37 35.10 5.61
CA PRO A 35 -5.68 34.88 4.20
C PRO A 35 -6.25 33.47 3.94
N ASP A 36 -7.18 33.35 3.00
CA ASP A 36 -7.86 32.07 2.68
C ASP A 36 -6.89 30.92 2.43
N PHE A 37 -5.77 31.18 1.75
CA PHE A 37 -4.77 30.14 1.46
C PHE A 37 -4.12 29.58 2.73
N ILE A 38 -3.94 30.39 3.78
CA ILE A 38 -3.43 29.92 5.08
C ILE A 38 -4.50 29.09 5.79
N ILE A 39 -5.76 29.53 5.75
CA ILE A 39 -6.87 28.77 6.34
C ILE A 39 -6.99 27.40 5.66
N HIS A 40 -7.01 27.35 4.32
CA HIS A 40 -7.05 26.09 3.58
C HIS A 40 -5.83 25.20 3.86
N HIS A 41 -4.65 25.79 4.03
CA HIS A 41 -3.46 25.03 4.41
C HIS A 41 -3.59 24.42 5.80
N ILE A 42 -4.05 25.18 6.80
CA ILE A 42 -4.32 24.68 8.15
C ILE A 42 -5.35 23.54 8.09
N LEU A 43 -6.48 23.75 7.41
CA LEU A 43 -7.54 22.75 7.29
C LEU A 43 -7.10 21.49 6.53
N SER A 44 -6.11 21.59 5.63
CA SER A 44 -5.57 20.43 4.90
C SER A 44 -4.81 19.43 5.78
N PHE A 45 -4.44 19.83 7.01
CA PHE A 45 -3.84 18.93 8.00
C PHE A 45 -4.87 18.25 8.90
N LEU A 46 -6.15 18.63 8.82
CA LEU A 46 -7.22 18.07 9.63
C LEU A 46 -7.94 16.96 8.87
N ASP A 47 -8.52 16.02 9.60
CA ASP A 47 -9.57 15.18 9.03
C ASP A 47 -10.79 16.05 8.67
N THR A 48 -11.65 15.55 7.78
CA THR A 48 -12.77 16.32 7.24
C THR A 48 -13.79 16.68 8.32
N LYS A 49 -14.00 15.81 9.31
CA LYS A 49 -14.94 16.04 10.40
C LYS A 49 -14.46 17.23 11.25
N SER A 50 -13.20 17.22 11.63
CA SER A 50 -12.52 18.30 12.35
C SER A 50 -12.52 19.60 11.53
N ALA A 51 -12.23 19.53 10.23
CA ALA A 51 -12.27 20.68 9.34
C ALA A 51 -13.68 21.30 9.28
N VAL A 52 -14.74 20.49 9.14
CA VAL A 52 -16.12 20.96 9.17
C VAL A 52 -16.47 21.57 10.54
N GLN A 53 -16.01 20.99 11.64
CA GLN A 53 -16.26 21.53 12.99
C GLN A 53 -15.69 22.94 13.20
N THR A 54 -14.61 23.31 12.51
CA THR A 54 -14.07 24.68 12.55
C THR A 54 -15.05 25.74 12.03
N SER A 55 -16.13 25.33 11.35
CA SER A 55 -17.18 26.23 10.85
C SER A 55 -17.84 27.08 11.93
N VAL A 56 -17.76 26.69 13.20
CA VAL A 56 -18.32 27.46 14.32
C VAL A 56 -17.46 28.66 14.73
N LEU A 57 -16.20 28.74 14.26
CA LEU A 57 -15.25 29.78 14.66
C LEU A 57 -15.63 31.15 14.08
N SER A 58 -16.01 31.20 12.80
CA SER A 58 -16.52 32.41 12.16
C SER A 58 -17.16 32.13 10.81
N ARG A 59 -17.76 33.16 10.18
CA ARG A 59 -18.33 33.06 8.83
C ARG A 59 -17.30 32.69 7.76
N VAL A 60 -16.02 33.08 7.95
CA VAL A 60 -14.94 32.74 7.01
C VAL A 60 -14.66 31.23 7.08
N TRP A 61 -14.48 30.71 8.29
CA TRP A 61 -14.23 29.29 8.52
C TRP A 61 -15.41 28.39 8.14
N GLN A 62 -16.64 28.91 8.25
CA GLN A 62 -17.85 28.23 7.80
C GLN A 62 -17.86 27.86 6.31
N CYS A 63 -17.28 28.71 5.44
CA CYS A 63 -17.17 28.43 4.00
C CYS A 63 -15.80 27.82 3.62
N ALA A 64 -14.76 27.97 4.44
CA ALA A 64 -13.39 27.58 4.11
C ALA A 64 -13.23 26.07 3.86
N TRP A 65 -13.84 25.22 4.69
CA TRP A 65 -13.72 23.77 4.55
C TRP A 65 -14.24 23.26 3.19
N LYS A 66 -15.22 23.96 2.60
CA LYS A 66 -15.82 23.60 1.30
C LYS A 66 -14.87 23.72 0.11
N HIS A 67 -13.72 24.37 0.30
CA HIS A 67 -12.69 24.58 -0.73
C HIS A 67 -11.41 23.76 -0.45
N VAL A 68 -11.39 22.95 0.61
CA VAL A 68 -10.21 22.18 0.97
C VAL A 68 -10.01 21.06 -0.06
N PRO A 69 -8.80 20.94 -0.65
CA PRO A 69 -8.52 19.94 -1.69
C PRO A 69 -8.19 18.55 -1.10
N VAL A 70 -8.26 18.40 0.22
CA VAL A 70 -7.97 17.16 0.94
C VAL A 70 -9.24 16.73 1.65
N LEU A 71 -9.67 15.51 1.42
CA LEU A 71 -10.79 14.88 2.12
C LEU A 71 -10.27 13.62 2.81
N ASN A 72 -10.37 13.58 4.13
CA ASN A 72 -10.05 12.40 4.93
C ASN A 72 -11.25 12.10 5.83
N VAL A 73 -11.91 10.97 5.60
CA VAL A 73 -13.10 10.54 6.34
C VAL A 73 -12.91 9.10 6.80
N ARG A 74 -13.17 8.84 8.08
CA ARG A 74 -13.02 7.53 8.72
C ARG A 74 -14.25 7.20 9.54
N SER A 75 -14.75 5.97 9.45
CA SER A 75 -15.95 5.54 10.19
C SER A 75 -15.72 5.50 11.70
N ASP A 76 -14.51 5.14 12.14
CA ASP A 76 -14.07 5.07 13.55
C ASP A 76 -14.21 6.41 14.30
N SER A 77 -14.33 7.51 13.56
CA SER A 77 -14.55 8.84 14.09
C SER A 77 -16.02 9.07 14.48
N PHE A 78 -16.91 8.12 14.25
CA PHE A 78 -18.35 8.22 14.49
C PHE A 78 -18.83 7.05 15.35
N GLN A 79 -19.82 7.32 16.21
CA GLN A 79 -20.40 6.29 17.08
C GLN A 79 -21.32 5.31 16.32
N GLN A 80 -21.87 5.75 15.19
CA GLN A 80 -22.83 5.00 14.39
C GLN A 80 -22.49 5.18 12.92
N TYR A 81 -22.52 4.10 12.14
CA TYR A 81 -22.25 4.14 10.71
C TYR A 81 -23.22 5.05 9.96
N SER A 82 -24.52 4.99 10.26
CA SER A 82 -25.52 5.90 9.67
C SER A 82 -25.22 7.39 9.88
N SER A 83 -24.50 7.75 10.96
CA SER A 83 -24.04 9.13 11.18
C SER A 83 -22.82 9.49 10.34
N PHE A 84 -21.92 8.53 10.13
CA PHE A 84 -20.78 8.66 9.22
C PHE A 84 -21.26 8.79 7.76
N ASP A 85 -22.12 7.88 7.33
CA ASP A 85 -22.71 7.80 6.00
C ASP A 85 -23.38 9.13 5.62
N ARG A 86 -24.33 9.59 6.44
CA ARG A 86 -24.98 10.90 6.29
C ARG A 86 -23.97 12.06 6.32
N PHE A 87 -22.89 11.96 7.10
CA PHE A 87 -21.86 13.00 7.12
C PHE A 87 -21.11 13.06 5.79
N VAL A 88 -20.71 11.90 5.24
CA VAL A 88 -20.03 11.80 3.94
C VAL A 88 -20.93 12.34 2.83
N GLU A 89 -22.20 11.93 2.75
CA GLU A 89 -23.17 12.45 1.78
C GLU A 89 -23.27 13.99 1.83
N ASN A 90 -23.35 14.56 3.04
CA ASN A 90 -23.42 16.01 3.22
C ASN A 90 -22.11 16.71 2.80
N VAL A 91 -20.95 16.12 3.10
CA VAL A 91 -19.66 16.67 2.67
C VAL A 91 -19.57 16.68 1.14
N LEU A 92 -19.86 15.56 0.48
CA LEU A 92 -19.75 15.44 -0.97
C LEU A 92 -20.73 16.37 -1.71
N SER A 93 -21.93 16.58 -1.16
CA SER A 93 -22.95 17.45 -1.76
C SER A 93 -22.75 18.95 -1.49
N LEU A 94 -22.16 19.33 -0.36
CA LEU A 94 -21.99 20.74 0.02
C LEU A 94 -20.64 21.34 -0.37
N ARG A 95 -19.66 20.50 -0.73
CA ARG A 95 -18.35 20.96 -1.19
C ARG A 95 -18.48 21.67 -2.53
N HIS A 96 -17.63 22.67 -2.77
CA HIS A 96 -17.57 23.27 -4.09
C HIS A 96 -16.94 22.29 -5.10
N PRO A 97 -17.30 22.39 -6.40
CA PRO A 97 -16.86 21.48 -7.45
C PRO A 97 -15.40 21.72 -7.89
N PHE A 98 -14.50 21.93 -6.94
CA PHE A 98 -13.06 22.03 -7.19
C PHE A 98 -12.41 20.65 -7.20
N SER A 99 -11.26 20.53 -7.84
CA SER A 99 -10.50 19.29 -7.84
C SER A 99 -10.16 18.84 -6.41
N VAL A 100 -10.35 17.56 -6.12
CA VAL A 100 -9.80 16.92 -4.92
C VAL A 100 -8.36 16.57 -5.26
N ARG A 101 -7.39 17.01 -4.47
CA ARG A 101 -6.01 16.55 -4.63
C ARG A 101 -5.83 15.16 -4.03
N SER A 102 -6.36 14.98 -2.82
CA SER A 102 -6.21 13.76 -2.03
C SER A 102 -7.53 13.39 -1.36
N MET A 103 -7.93 12.13 -1.48
CA MET A 103 -9.09 11.57 -0.81
C MET A 103 -8.69 10.30 -0.06
N SER A 104 -9.07 10.21 1.21
CA SER A 104 -8.97 9.01 2.05
C SER A 104 -10.35 8.70 2.60
N TYR A 105 -10.81 7.48 2.38
CA TYR A 105 -12.08 6.96 2.90
C TYR A 105 -11.82 5.62 3.57
N ALA A 106 -12.11 5.51 4.85
CA ALA A 106 -11.89 4.28 5.60
C ALA A 106 -13.12 3.86 6.39
N VAL A 107 -13.53 2.62 6.22
CA VAL A 107 -14.59 1.96 6.99
C VAL A 107 -13.97 0.77 7.72
N TYR A 108 -14.20 0.69 9.02
CA TYR A 108 -13.73 -0.38 9.90
C TYR A 108 -14.89 -1.00 10.68
N GLU A 109 -14.78 -2.31 10.89
CA GLU A 109 -15.60 -3.11 11.81
C GLU A 109 -17.12 -2.95 11.59
N HIS A 110 -17.56 -2.88 10.33
CA HIS A 110 -18.98 -2.78 9.99
C HIS A 110 -19.58 -4.16 9.70
N GLU A 111 -20.78 -4.44 10.23
CA GLU A 111 -21.58 -5.61 9.85
C GLU A 111 -22.23 -5.30 8.49
N GLU A 112 -22.12 -6.19 7.49
CA GLU A 112 -22.73 -5.96 6.17
C GLU A 112 -24.24 -5.64 6.31
N GLU A 113 -24.66 -4.43 5.92
CA GLU A 113 -26.07 -4.08 5.76
C GLU A 113 -26.43 -4.15 4.27
N GLU A 114 -27.59 -4.76 3.94
CA GLU A 114 -28.12 -4.79 2.58
C GLU A 114 -28.43 -3.36 2.09
N GLY A 115 -27.60 -2.80 1.19
CA GLY A 115 -27.79 -1.45 0.65
C GLY A 115 -26.90 -1.11 -0.55
N GLU A 116 -27.20 0.00 -1.24
CA GLU A 116 -26.25 0.60 -2.19
C GLU A 116 -25.01 1.01 -1.43
N ASP A 117 -23.89 0.37 -1.76
CA ASP A 117 -22.57 0.66 -1.25
C ASP A 117 -22.20 2.15 -1.42
N GLU A 118 -22.44 2.98 -0.39
CA GLU A 118 -22.17 4.43 -0.40
C GLU A 118 -20.75 4.74 -0.85
N PHE A 119 -19.81 3.86 -0.52
CA PHE A 119 -18.42 3.99 -0.91
C PHE A 119 -18.21 4.01 -2.44
N VAL A 120 -19.08 3.38 -3.24
CA VAL A 120 -19.03 3.47 -4.71
C VAL A 120 -19.31 4.91 -5.15
N LYS A 121 -20.21 5.62 -4.45
CA LYS A 121 -20.47 7.04 -4.71
C LYS A 121 -19.23 7.88 -4.36
N VAL A 122 -18.53 7.54 -3.27
CA VAL A 122 -17.27 8.19 -2.89
C VAL A 122 -16.19 7.99 -3.96
N ILE A 123 -16.02 6.77 -4.48
CA ILE A 123 -15.06 6.49 -5.55
C ILE A 123 -15.41 7.26 -6.83
N LYS A 124 -16.68 7.21 -7.26
CA LYS A 124 -17.15 8.00 -8.42
C LYS A 124 -16.93 9.50 -8.23
N TYR A 125 -17.13 10.00 -7.02
CA TYR A 125 -16.83 11.39 -6.68
C TYR A 125 -15.34 11.68 -6.84
N ALA A 126 -14.46 10.84 -6.29
CA ALA A 126 -13.02 11.01 -6.40
C ALA A 126 -12.57 11.04 -7.88
N LEU A 127 -13.04 10.09 -8.67
CA LEU A 127 -12.70 9.96 -10.09
C LEU A 127 -13.19 11.15 -10.93
N SER A 128 -14.35 11.72 -10.59
CA SER A 128 -14.94 12.88 -11.29
C SER A 128 -14.32 14.23 -10.90
N HIS A 129 -13.49 14.29 -9.86
CA HIS A 129 -12.88 15.52 -9.35
C HIS A 129 -11.36 15.54 -9.44
N ASP A 130 -10.78 14.88 -10.44
CA ASP A 130 -9.33 14.89 -10.73
C ASP A 130 -8.44 14.47 -9.56
N THR A 131 -8.91 13.51 -8.75
CA THR A 131 -8.17 13.01 -7.59
C THR A 131 -6.82 12.42 -8.01
N GLN A 132 -5.74 12.90 -7.38
CA GLN A 132 -4.37 12.42 -7.65
C GLN A 132 -3.92 11.35 -6.67
N GLN A 133 -4.46 11.36 -5.46
CA GLN A 133 -4.16 10.41 -4.39
C GLN A 133 -5.49 9.90 -3.82
N LEU A 134 -5.72 8.60 -3.92
CA LEU A 134 -6.91 7.95 -3.41
C LEU A 134 -6.47 6.83 -2.47
N ALA A 135 -6.94 6.89 -1.23
CA ALA A 135 -6.77 5.83 -0.25
C ALA A 135 -8.14 5.32 0.19
N PHE A 136 -8.29 4.00 0.25
CA PHE A 136 -9.58 3.39 0.46
C PHE A 136 -9.43 2.09 1.26
N THR A 137 -10.07 2.01 2.41
CA THR A 137 -10.02 0.83 3.30
C THR A 137 -11.43 0.39 3.66
N LEU A 138 -11.73 -0.89 3.44
CA LEU A 138 -13.05 -1.49 3.67
C LEU A 138 -12.96 -2.74 4.53
N SER A 139 -12.78 -2.56 5.84
CA SER A 139 -12.73 -3.68 6.79
C SER A 139 -14.14 -3.99 7.30
N TYR A 140 -14.65 -5.19 6.99
CA TYR A 140 -15.95 -5.69 7.42
C TYR A 140 -15.82 -6.93 8.32
N VAL A 141 -16.78 -7.12 9.21
CA VAL A 141 -16.89 -8.30 10.07
C VAL A 141 -17.94 -9.22 9.47
N GLY A 142 -17.53 -10.35 8.87
CA GLY A 142 -18.44 -11.28 8.20
C GLY A 142 -17.77 -12.54 7.65
N GLU A 143 -18.55 -13.49 7.12
CA GLU A 143 -18.05 -14.77 6.58
C GLU A 143 -17.25 -14.60 5.27
N ALA A 144 -17.46 -13.51 4.53
CA ALA A 144 -16.65 -13.13 3.38
C ALA A 144 -15.56 -12.14 3.82
N GLU A 145 -14.38 -12.65 4.21
CA GLU A 145 -13.23 -11.82 4.64
C GLU A 145 -12.75 -10.78 3.60
N TYR A 146 -13.31 -10.79 2.37
CA TYR A 146 -12.96 -9.93 1.23
C TYR A 146 -14.19 -9.62 0.37
N GLY A 147 -15.04 -8.69 0.82
CA GLY A 147 -16.38 -8.45 0.24
C GLY A 147 -16.41 -7.77 -1.14
N TYR A 148 -15.39 -6.99 -1.52
CA TYR A 148 -15.47 -6.14 -2.72
C TYR A 148 -14.33 -6.38 -3.70
N ARG A 149 -14.69 -6.59 -4.97
CA ARG A 149 -13.72 -6.76 -6.05
C ARG A 149 -13.28 -5.42 -6.61
N PHE A 150 -12.00 -5.33 -6.93
CA PHE A 150 -11.40 -4.15 -7.57
C PHE A 150 -12.14 -3.74 -8.85
N SER A 151 -12.55 -4.71 -9.67
CA SER A 151 -13.31 -4.47 -10.91
C SER A 151 -14.67 -3.79 -10.65
N ASP A 152 -15.37 -4.17 -9.58
CA ASP A 152 -16.67 -3.61 -9.17
C ASP A 152 -16.54 -2.17 -8.66
N LEU A 153 -15.45 -1.87 -7.95
CA LEU A 153 -15.18 -0.55 -7.38
C LEU A 153 -14.95 0.53 -8.45
N PHE A 154 -14.22 0.18 -9.49
CA PHE A 154 -13.63 1.16 -10.42
C PHE A 154 -14.28 1.15 -11.81
N GLY A 155 -14.87 0.04 -12.25
CA GLY A 155 -15.46 -0.08 -13.58
C GLY A 155 -14.48 0.19 -14.74
N THR A 156 -14.96 0.23 -15.98
CA THR A 156 -14.11 0.20 -17.19
C THR A 156 -13.66 1.56 -17.75
N ASN A 157 -14.00 2.69 -17.10
CA ASN A 157 -13.72 4.02 -17.64
C ASN A 157 -12.82 4.85 -16.71
N LEU A 158 -11.53 4.51 -16.71
CA LEU A 158 -10.52 5.06 -15.82
C LEU A 158 -9.68 6.21 -16.40
N ASN A 159 -10.31 7.14 -17.10
CA ASN A 159 -9.61 8.36 -17.48
C ASN A 159 -9.55 9.31 -16.27
N CYS A 160 -8.61 9.07 -15.37
CA CYS A 160 -8.43 9.87 -14.16
C CYS A 160 -6.96 10.25 -13.94
N SER A 161 -6.77 11.38 -13.25
CA SER A 161 -5.45 11.95 -12.93
C SER A 161 -4.73 11.24 -11.78
N LEU A 162 -5.15 10.01 -11.44
CA LEU A 162 -4.70 9.28 -10.27
C LEU A 162 -3.26 8.81 -10.43
N LYS A 163 -2.42 9.16 -9.45
CA LYS A 163 -0.98 8.84 -9.41
C LYS A 163 -0.62 7.88 -8.29
N SER A 164 -1.39 7.91 -7.20
CA SER A 164 -1.24 7.06 -6.01
C SER A 164 -2.58 6.46 -5.65
N LEU A 165 -2.60 5.15 -5.44
CA LEU A 165 -3.77 4.40 -5.02
C LEU A 165 -3.37 3.48 -3.87
N GLU A 166 -4.09 3.60 -2.76
CA GLU A 166 -3.97 2.71 -1.60
C GLU A 166 -5.31 1.99 -1.42
N LEU A 167 -5.27 0.65 -1.37
CA LEU A 167 -6.45 -0.19 -1.19
C LEU A 167 -6.24 -1.10 0.02
N GLY A 168 -7.22 -1.09 0.92
CA GLY A 168 -7.25 -1.90 2.12
C GLY A 168 -8.45 -2.85 2.12
N HIS A 169 -8.23 -4.14 2.39
CA HIS A 169 -9.29 -5.17 2.47
C HIS A 169 -10.11 -5.35 1.18
N VAL A 170 -9.47 -5.18 0.01
CA VAL A 170 -10.12 -5.35 -1.30
C VAL A 170 -9.69 -6.67 -1.94
N CYS A 171 -10.61 -7.35 -2.64
CA CYS A 171 -10.28 -8.44 -3.53
C CYS A 171 -9.75 -7.89 -4.86
N ILE A 172 -8.45 -8.01 -5.09
CA ILE A 172 -7.81 -7.65 -6.34
C ILE A 172 -7.97 -8.81 -7.31
N ASP A 173 -8.81 -8.61 -8.32
CA ASP A 173 -9.06 -9.58 -9.38
C ASP A 173 -8.29 -9.24 -10.66
N SER A 174 -8.57 -9.97 -11.76
CA SER A 174 -7.93 -9.71 -13.06
C SER A 174 -8.26 -8.32 -13.61
N GLY A 175 -9.18 -7.61 -12.94
CA GLY A 175 -9.39 -6.18 -13.06
C GLY A 175 -10.10 -5.78 -14.33
N LEU A 176 -9.60 -4.71 -14.95
CA LEU A 176 -10.33 -3.91 -15.94
C LEU A 176 -9.82 -4.11 -17.37
N GLY A 177 -8.95 -5.10 -17.56
CA GLY A 177 -8.32 -5.39 -18.85
C GLY A 177 -7.48 -4.23 -19.37
N SER A 178 -7.60 -3.91 -20.67
CA SER A 178 -6.80 -2.86 -21.33
C SER A 178 -7.16 -1.41 -20.92
N SER A 179 -8.17 -1.24 -20.06
CA SER A 179 -8.67 0.07 -19.61
C SER A 179 -8.08 0.56 -18.28
N GLY A 180 -7.02 -0.09 -17.80
CA GLY A 180 -6.39 0.19 -16.51
C GLY A 180 -5.80 1.61 -16.35
N PHE A 181 -5.34 1.93 -15.14
CA PHE A 181 -4.88 3.27 -14.75
C PHE A 181 -3.58 3.69 -15.47
N GLN A 182 -3.70 4.60 -16.43
CA GLN A 182 -2.59 5.02 -17.28
C GLN A 182 -1.59 5.98 -16.62
N MET A 183 -1.97 6.61 -15.50
CA MET A 183 -1.14 7.59 -14.80
C MET A 183 -0.65 7.12 -13.43
N LEU A 184 -1.11 5.94 -12.98
CA LEU A 184 -0.79 5.42 -11.65
C LEU A 184 0.69 5.02 -11.59
N THR A 185 1.41 5.61 -10.63
CA THR A 185 2.83 5.36 -10.40
C THR A 185 3.10 4.64 -9.09
N THR A 186 2.16 4.67 -8.16
CA THR A 186 2.28 4.06 -6.83
C THR A 186 0.98 3.34 -6.50
N LEU A 187 1.11 2.06 -6.16
CA LEU A 187 0.02 1.21 -5.71
C LEU A 187 0.44 0.58 -4.38
N GLU A 188 -0.42 0.74 -3.38
CA GLU A 188 -0.27 0.15 -2.07
C GLU A 188 -1.48 -0.71 -1.77
N LEU A 189 -1.25 -1.96 -1.40
CA LEU A 189 -2.27 -2.95 -1.08
C LEU A 189 -2.06 -3.39 0.37
N VAL A 190 -3.06 -3.23 1.22
CA VAL A 190 -2.98 -3.57 2.63
C VAL A 190 -4.09 -4.56 2.95
N LEU A 191 -3.75 -5.73 3.51
CA LEU A 191 -4.73 -6.75 3.88
C LEU A 191 -5.65 -7.13 2.71
N CYS A 192 -5.16 -7.10 1.46
CA CYS A 192 -5.93 -7.42 0.26
C CYS A 192 -5.84 -8.91 -0.10
N LEU A 193 -6.89 -9.44 -0.73
CA LEU A 193 -6.90 -10.77 -1.34
C LEU A 193 -6.61 -10.66 -2.83
N LEU A 194 -5.66 -11.43 -3.35
CA LEU A 194 -5.38 -11.55 -4.77
C LEU A 194 -6.07 -12.83 -5.27
N ALA A 195 -7.12 -12.70 -6.09
CA ALA A 195 -7.89 -13.83 -6.60
C ALA A 195 -8.44 -13.60 -8.02
N SER A 196 -8.24 -14.56 -8.91
CA SER A 196 -8.81 -14.56 -10.27
C SER A 196 -10.05 -15.45 -10.36
N ASP A 197 -11.03 -15.08 -11.18
CA ASP A 197 -12.10 -16.01 -11.57
C ASP A 197 -11.70 -16.85 -12.80
N GLN A 198 -10.64 -16.45 -13.50
CA GLN A 198 -10.16 -17.12 -14.70
C GLN A 198 -9.10 -18.17 -14.37
N ASP A 199 -9.17 -19.30 -15.08
CA ASP A 199 -8.16 -20.36 -15.02
C ASP A 199 -6.84 -19.89 -15.68
N GLY A 200 -5.71 -20.26 -15.08
CA GLY A 200 -4.38 -20.03 -15.64
C GLY A 200 -3.60 -18.88 -15.00
N GLU A 201 -2.88 -18.11 -15.83
CA GLU A 201 -1.97 -17.06 -15.36
C GLU A 201 -2.76 -15.86 -14.82
N PHE A 202 -2.41 -15.42 -13.61
CA PHE A 202 -3.04 -14.29 -12.95
C PHE A 202 -2.04 -13.14 -12.74
N ASP A 203 -2.22 -12.06 -13.50
CA ASP A 203 -1.47 -10.81 -13.36
C ASP A 203 -2.42 -9.63 -13.11
N PRO A 204 -2.77 -9.35 -11.84
CA PRO A 204 -3.65 -8.22 -11.51
C PRO A 204 -3.00 -6.86 -11.80
N PHE A 205 -1.67 -6.83 -11.96
CA PHE A 205 -0.90 -5.60 -12.10
C PHE A 205 -0.75 -5.13 -13.54
N SER A 206 -1.14 -5.97 -14.50
CA SER A 206 -1.26 -5.59 -15.92
C SER A 206 -2.16 -4.36 -16.15
N ASN A 207 -3.06 -4.06 -15.21
CA ASN A 207 -3.89 -2.85 -15.18
C ASN A 207 -3.12 -1.55 -14.89
N PHE A 208 -1.83 -1.60 -14.52
CA PHE A 208 -1.06 -0.44 -14.09
C PHE A 208 0.23 -0.27 -14.91
N PRO A 209 0.14 0.11 -16.20
CA PRO A 209 1.29 0.10 -17.12
C PRO A 209 2.43 1.08 -16.75
N CYS A 210 2.12 2.13 -15.98
CA CYS A 210 3.08 3.15 -15.55
C CYS A 210 3.55 2.98 -14.10
N LEU A 211 3.25 1.83 -13.47
CA LEU A 211 3.55 1.58 -12.06
C LEU A 211 5.06 1.56 -11.80
N LYS A 212 5.49 2.33 -10.80
CA LYS A 212 6.88 2.45 -10.36
C LYS A 212 7.12 1.90 -8.98
N ASN A 213 6.14 2.01 -8.09
CA ASN A 213 6.21 1.53 -6.72
C ASN A 213 5.01 0.63 -6.46
N LEU A 214 5.27 -0.58 -5.98
CA LEU A 214 4.25 -1.54 -5.57
C LEU A 214 4.58 -2.01 -4.16
N VAL A 215 3.65 -1.77 -3.24
CA VAL A 215 3.73 -2.23 -1.85
C VAL A 215 2.56 -3.15 -1.58
N MET A 216 2.84 -4.33 -1.05
CA MET A 216 1.84 -5.27 -0.53
C MET A 216 2.16 -5.54 0.93
N SER A 217 1.21 -5.24 1.80
CA SER A 217 1.32 -5.43 3.24
C SER A 217 0.24 -6.39 3.71
N HIS A 218 0.65 -7.49 4.34
CA HIS A 218 -0.25 -8.52 4.86
C HIS A 218 -1.27 -9.05 3.83
N CYS A 219 -0.86 -9.18 2.57
CA CYS A 219 -1.74 -9.65 1.50
C CYS A 219 -1.83 -11.18 1.45
N ARG A 220 -2.96 -11.71 0.98
CA ARG A 220 -3.14 -13.15 0.72
C ARG A 220 -3.39 -13.38 -0.77
N HIS A 221 -2.82 -14.43 -1.34
CA HIS A 221 -3.10 -14.88 -2.70
C HIS A 221 -3.77 -16.24 -2.65
N LEU A 222 -4.89 -16.37 -3.37
CA LEU A 222 -5.61 -17.62 -3.52
C LEU A 222 -4.94 -18.47 -4.61
N ASP A 223 -4.00 -19.30 -4.18
CA ASP A 223 -3.10 -20.11 -5.00
C ASP A 223 -3.73 -21.40 -5.53
N ILE A 224 -4.98 -21.70 -5.16
CA ILE A 224 -5.72 -22.87 -5.65
C ILE A 224 -7.06 -22.42 -6.22
N ASP A 225 -7.39 -22.89 -7.42
CA ASP A 225 -8.70 -22.63 -8.04
C ASP A 225 -9.82 -23.54 -7.50
N MET A 226 -11.06 -23.28 -7.91
CA MET A 226 -12.23 -24.09 -7.52
C MET A 226 -12.15 -25.56 -8.00
N HIS A 227 -11.20 -25.89 -8.89
CA HIS A 227 -10.96 -27.21 -9.45
C HIS A 227 -9.73 -27.89 -8.84
N GLY A 228 -9.04 -27.26 -7.89
CA GLY A 228 -7.85 -27.80 -7.23
C GLY A 228 -6.54 -27.58 -8.01
N ASN A 229 -6.52 -26.74 -9.05
CA ASN A 229 -5.29 -26.43 -9.77
C ASN A 229 -4.52 -25.30 -9.11
N GLU A 230 -3.20 -25.44 -9.08
CA GLU A 230 -2.29 -24.39 -8.61
C GLU A 230 -2.29 -23.18 -9.55
N ARG A 231 -2.39 -22.00 -8.95
CA ARG A 231 -2.32 -20.70 -9.60
C ARG A 231 -1.01 -20.01 -9.26
N ARG A 232 -0.44 -19.38 -10.29
CA ARG A 232 0.79 -18.60 -10.15
C ARG A 232 0.45 -17.13 -10.08
N LEU A 233 0.98 -16.46 -9.07
CA LEU A 233 0.94 -15.00 -8.97
C LEU A 233 2.03 -14.42 -9.86
N LYS A 234 1.62 -13.74 -10.93
CA LYS A 234 2.54 -13.08 -11.86
C LYS A 234 2.58 -11.59 -11.58
N ILE A 235 3.79 -11.05 -11.43
CA ILE A 235 4.02 -9.62 -11.28
C ILE A 235 4.88 -9.15 -12.47
N CYS A 236 4.22 -8.64 -13.52
CA CYS A 236 4.90 -8.00 -14.64
C CYS A 236 4.99 -6.49 -14.43
N GLY A 237 6.17 -6.01 -14.05
CA GLY A 237 6.42 -4.59 -13.78
C GLY A 237 7.51 -4.02 -14.69
N PRO A 238 7.25 -3.73 -15.99
CA PRO A 238 8.29 -3.24 -16.90
C PRO A 238 8.86 -1.87 -16.52
N GLN A 239 8.11 -1.05 -15.77
CA GLN A 239 8.51 0.26 -15.27
C GLN A 239 8.76 0.28 -13.76
N LEU A 240 8.64 -0.87 -13.09
CA LEU A 240 8.71 -0.97 -11.63
C LEU A 240 10.15 -0.69 -11.16
N LEU A 241 10.28 0.19 -10.17
CA LEU A 241 11.53 0.63 -9.56
C LEU A 241 11.66 0.15 -8.11
N SER A 242 10.54 0.11 -7.38
CA SER A 242 10.46 -0.39 -6.00
C SER A 242 9.35 -1.44 -5.90
N LEU A 243 9.67 -2.56 -5.26
CA LEU A 243 8.73 -3.65 -4.99
C LEU A 243 8.91 -4.10 -3.54
N GLU A 244 7.83 -4.03 -2.76
CA GLU A 244 7.79 -4.48 -1.38
C GLU A 244 6.66 -5.50 -1.24
N LEU A 245 7.00 -6.70 -0.80
CA LEU A 245 6.09 -7.83 -0.69
C LEU A 245 6.06 -8.34 0.75
N GLU A 246 4.89 -8.33 1.35
CA GLU A 246 4.57 -9.03 2.60
C GLU A 246 3.31 -9.88 2.35
N LEU A 247 3.52 -11.18 2.18
CA LEU A 247 2.46 -12.14 1.88
C LEU A 247 2.30 -13.14 3.04
N VAL A 248 1.06 -13.45 3.37
CA VAL A 248 0.68 -14.33 4.50
C VAL A 248 0.30 -15.73 4.01
N SER A 249 0.29 -16.00 2.70
CA SER A 249 -0.10 -17.29 2.13
C SER A 249 0.90 -17.82 1.11
N SER A 250 0.97 -19.15 1.02
CA SER A 250 1.69 -19.87 -0.03
C SER A 250 1.34 -19.32 -1.40
N SER A 251 2.36 -18.85 -2.12
CA SER A 251 2.19 -18.24 -3.42
C SER A 251 3.32 -18.69 -4.31
N ASN A 252 3.00 -19.47 -5.35
CA ASN A 252 3.96 -19.71 -6.42
C ASN A 252 4.08 -18.44 -7.28
N MET A 253 5.20 -17.74 -7.17
CA MET A 253 5.39 -16.43 -7.78
C MET A 253 6.24 -16.47 -9.06
N GLU A 254 5.85 -15.64 -10.04
CA GLU A 254 6.69 -15.25 -11.19
C GLU A 254 6.81 -13.72 -11.22
N ILE A 255 8.03 -13.21 -11.03
CA ILE A 255 8.28 -11.76 -11.01
C ILE A 255 9.21 -11.39 -12.16
N PHE A 256 8.72 -10.49 -13.01
CA PHE A 256 9.47 -9.90 -14.11
C PHE A 256 9.47 -8.37 -13.99
N ALA A 257 10.57 -7.83 -13.46
CA ALA A 257 10.74 -6.40 -13.25
C ALA A 257 12.16 -5.95 -13.70
N PRO A 258 12.36 -5.69 -15.00
CA PRO A 258 13.70 -5.47 -15.57
C PRO A 258 14.37 -4.17 -15.10
N ARG A 259 13.60 -3.21 -14.59
CA ARG A 259 14.08 -1.90 -14.11
C ARG A 259 14.13 -1.78 -12.59
N LEU A 260 13.78 -2.86 -11.87
CA LEU A 260 13.67 -2.85 -10.41
C LEU A 260 15.01 -2.47 -9.78
N LYS A 261 14.98 -1.54 -8.82
CA LYS A 261 16.13 -1.04 -8.08
C LYS A 261 16.14 -1.48 -6.62
N PHE A 262 14.96 -1.51 -6.02
CA PHE A 262 14.74 -1.94 -4.64
C PHE A 262 13.76 -3.10 -4.58
N PHE A 263 14.10 -4.12 -3.82
CA PHE A 263 13.23 -5.27 -3.55
C PHE A 263 13.19 -5.58 -2.05
N ARG A 264 12.02 -5.50 -1.44
CA ARG A 264 11.78 -5.96 -0.07
C ARG A 264 10.86 -7.17 -0.09
N LEU A 265 11.25 -8.23 0.61
CA LEU A 265 10.46 -9.43 0.78
C LEU A 265 10.35 -9.75 2.27
N GLU A 266 9.13 -9.91 2.73
CA GLU A 266 8.74 -10.38 4.06
C GLU A 266 7.79 -11.57 3.85
N HIS A 267 8.22 -12.76 4.25
CA HIS A 267 7.49 -13.98 3.91
C HIS A 267 7.87 -15.13 4.85
N ASP A 268 6.96 -16.09 5.05
CA ASP A 268 7.29 -17.32 5.76
C ASP A 268 8.15 -18.24 4.88
N LEU A 269 9.14 -18.91 5.46
CA LEU A 269 10.07 -19.73 4.66
C LEU A 269 9.42 -20.98 4.06
N GLU A 270 8.50 -21.60 4.80
CA GLU A 270 7.84 -22.85 4.39
C GLU A 270 7.01 -22.70 3.11
N SER A 271 6.46 -21.51 2.90
CA SER A 271 5.55 -21.18 1.82
C SER A 271 6.22 -20.43 0.66
N LEU A 272 7.53 -20.18 0.78
CA LEU A 272 8.32 -19.42 -0.18
C LEU A 272 8.57 -20.21 -1.47
N ASN A 273 7.97 -19.79 -2.58
CA ASN A 273 8.15 -20.45 -3.87
C ASN A 273 8.22 -19.46 -5.05
N PHE A 274 9.36 -19.45 -5.74
CA PHE A 274 9.53 -18.71 -6.99
C PHE A 274 9.74 -19.68 -8.15
N SER A 275 8.78 -19.72 -9.07
CA SER A 275 8.96 -20.38 -10.36
C SER A 275 9.95 -19.62 -11.24
N LYS A 276 9.95 -18.29 -11.16
CA LYS A 276 10.86 -17.43 -11.91
C LYS A 276 10.99 -16.04 -11.30
N LEU A 277 12.23 -15.61 -11.08
CA LEU A 277 12.56 -14.32 -10.49
C LEU A 277 13.62 -13.63 -11.36
N THR A 278 13.21 -12.65 -12.18
CA THR A 278 14.10 -11.99 -13.15
C THR A 278 14.26 -10.51 -12.83
N LEU A 279 15.32 -10.18 -12.09
CA LEU A 279 15.60 -8.83 -11.56
C LEU A 279 17.00 -8.34 -11.99
N PRO A 280 17.24 -8.07 -13.29
CA PRO A 280 18.59 -7.80 -13.83
C PRO A 280 19.21 -6.47 -13.38
N SER A 281 18.41 -5.49 -12.97
CA SER A 281 18.86 -4.13 -12.62
C SER A 281 18.85 -3.85 -11.11
N LEU A 282 18.62 -4.88 -10.29
CA LEU A 282 18.42 -4.76 -8.85
C LEU A 282 19.70 -4.32 -8.15
N ASP A 283 19.60 -3.26 -7.35
CA ASP A 283 20.75 -2.68 -6.63
C ASP A 283 20.68 -3.03 -5.13
N ASP A 284 19.48 -2.93 -4.53
CA ASP A 284 19.26 -3.12 -3.10
C ASP A 284 18.15 -4.15 -2.85
N ALA A 285 18.41 -5.09 -1.94
CA ALA A 285 17.42 -6.07 -1.50
C ALA A 285 17.36 -6.20 0.01
N VAL A 286 16.15 -6.29 0.56
CA VAL A 286 15.87 -6.53 1.98
C VAL A 286 15.03 -7.79 2.10
N ILE A 287 15.57 -8.82 2.74
CA ILE A 287 14.87 -10.09 2.93
C ILE A 287 14.64 -10.31 4.43
N MET A 288 13.38 -10.43 4.79
CA MET A 288 12.91 -10.71 6.14
C MET A 288 12.08 -11.99 6.09
N ILE A 289 12.29 -12.86 7.07
CA ILE A 289 11.57 -14.11 7.15
C ILE A 289 10.87 -14.18 8.50
N ASN A 290 9.57 -14.41 8.44
CA ASN A 290 8.71 -14.59 9.60
C ASN A 290 8.70 -16.09 9.92
N ASP A 291 9.30 -16.50 11.03
CA ASP A 291 9.22 -17.90 11.48
C ASP A 291 8.78 -17.95 12.93
N GLU A 292 7.46 -17.97 13.09
CA GLU A 292 6.82 -18.50 14.29
C GLU A 292 6.35 -19.96 14.07
N VAL A 293 6.61 -20.56 12.90
CA VAL A 293 5.95 -21.82 12.45
C VAL A 293 6.85 -23.05 12.63
N GLU A 294 6.25 -24.13 13.15
CA GLU A 294 6.84 -25.47 13.17
C GLU A 294 6.84 -26.05 11.74
N PHE A 295 8.02 -26.35 11.18
CA PHE A 295 8.15 -26.97 9.85
C PHE A 295 7.34 -28.27 9.77
N MET A 296 6.45 -28.39 8.78
CA MET A 296 5.78 -29.66 8.50
C MET A 296 6.78 -30.66 7.90
N GLU A 297 6.82 -31.88 8.44
CA GLU A 297 7.68 -32.97 7.93
C GLU A 297 7.41 -33.21 6.43
N GLY A 298 8.46 -33.16 5.60
CA GLY A 298 8.40 -33.55 4.18
C GLY A 298 8.38 -32.40 3.14
N ASN A 299 8.31 -31.12 3.54
CA ASN A 299 8.34 -29.98 2.59
C ASN A 299 9.77 -29.45 2.30
N GLU A 300 10.78 -30.19 2.71
CA GLU A 300 12.19 -29.80 2.76
C GLU A 300 12.78 -29.45 1.38
N GLY A 301 12.40 -30.23 0.36
CA GLY A 301 12.86 -30.04 -1.02
C GLY A 301 12.32 -28.74 -1.63
N SER A 302 11.06 -28.41 -1.35
CA SER A 302 10.42 -27.19 -1.85
C SER A 302 11.05 -25.95 -1.24
N VAL A 303 11.28 -25.96 0.08
CA VAL A 303 11.95 -24.87 0.80
C VAL A 303 13.36 -24.64 0.26
N ARG A 304 14.14 -25.71 0.07
CA ARG A 304 15.47 -25.65 -0.55
C ARG A 304 15.42 -25.00 -1.93
N GLN A 305 14.48 -25.41 -2.76
CA GLN A 305 14.32 -24.88 -4.10
C GLN A 305 13.88 -23.40 -4.07
N GLY A 306 12.98 -23.01 -3.18
CA GLY A 306 12.53 -21.64 -2.99
C GLY A 306 13.67 -20.69 -2.63
N VAL A 307 14.51 -21.07 -1.68
CA VAL A 307 15.71 -20.30 -1.27
C VAL A 307 16.70 -20.16 -2.43
N VAL A 308 16.98 -21.25 -3.15
CA VAL A 308 17.88 -21.21 -4.31
C VAL A 308 17.34 -20.29 -5.40
N SER A 309 16.05 -20.41 -5.73
CA SER A 309 15.39 -19.55 -6.71
C SER A 309 15.44 -18.08 -6.30
N LEU A 310 15.21 -17.77 -5.01
CA LEU A 310 15.34 -16.43 -4.46
C LEU A 310 16.76 -15.89 -4.67
N PHE A 311 17.79 -16.59 -4.18
CA PHE A 311 19.18 -16.12 -4.27
C PHE A 311 19.67 -15.98 -5.71
N GLN A 312 19.26 -16.88 -6.61
CA GLN A 312 19.56 -16.75 -8.05
C GLN A 312 18.94 -15.49 -8.64
N GLY A 313 17.70 -15.16 -8.28
CA GLY A 313 17.03 -13.94 -8.71
C GLY A 313 17.68 -12.66 -8.17
N LEU A 314 18.34 -12.73 -7.01
CA LEU A 314 19.08 -11.63 -6.39
C LEU A 314 20.55 -11.50 -6.86
N SER A 315 20.97 -12.23 -7.88
CA SER A 315 22.37 -12.27 -8.35
C SER A 315 23.02 -10.91 -8.68
N ASN A 316 22.24 -9.86 -8.96
CA ASN A 316 22.74 -8.55 -9.34
C ASN A 316 22.88 -7.54 -8.19
N VAL A 317 22.41 -7.87 -6.98
CA VAL A 317 22.38 -6.94 -5.84
C VAL A 317 23.77 -6.42 -5.48
N THR A 318 23.82 -5.17 -5.05
CA THR A 318 25.00 -4.52 -4.48
C THR A 318 24.91 -4.39 -2.98
N THR A 319 23.70 -4.19 -2.46
CA THR A 319 23.38 -4.19 -1.02
C THR A 319 22.36 -5.29 -0.76
N LEU A 320 22.68 -6.20 0.17
CA LEU A 320 21.74 -7.20 0.65
C LEU A 320 21.58 -7.03 2.16
N GLN A 321 20.34 -6.82 2.61
CA GLN A 321 19.99 -6.82 4.01
C GLN A 321 19.22 -8.10 4.35
N LEU A 322 19.65 -8.77 5.40
CA LEU A 322 19.07 -10.00 5.92
C LEU A 322 18.68 -9.79 7.39
N ASP A 323 17.48 -10.24 7.77
CA ASP A 323 17.08 -10.24 9.18
C ASP A 323 17.59 -11.47 9.95
N SER A 324 17.80 -11.37 11.27
CA SER A 324 18.39 -12.45 12.09
C SER A 324 17.63 -13.76 11.99
N ASN A 325 16.32 -13.68 11.81
CA ASN A 325 15.47 -14.86 11.68
C ASN A 325 15.86 -15.70 10.46
N ILE A 326 16.27 -15.10 9.34
CA ILE A 326 16.70 -15.90 8.17
C ILE A 326 17.87 -16.81 8.52
N THR A 327 18.78 -16.35 9.37
CA THR A 327 19.98 -17.12 9.72
C THR A 327 19.66 -18.27 10.66
N LEU A 328 18.74 -18.04 11.60
CA LEU A 328 18.26 -19.05 12.52
C LEU A 328 17.33 -20.03 11.81
N THR A 329 16.44 -19.59 10.93
CA THR A 329 15.55 -20.46 10.17
C THR A 329 16.30 -21.28 9.14
N LEU A 330 17.20 -20.67 8.36
CA LEU A 330 18.08 -21.41 7.46
C LEU A 330 18.99 -22.39 8.22
N LEU A 331 19.18 -22.21 9.53
CA LEU A 331 19.78 -23.22 10.39
C LEU A 331 18.75 -24.24 10.89
N VAL A 332 17.58 -23.81 11.39
CA VAL A 332 16.61 -24.62 12.16
C VAL A 332 15.72 -25.46 11.25
N GLY A 333 15.11 -24.88 10.21
CA GLY A 333 14.36 -25.63 9.18
C GLY A 333 15.23 -26.67 8.46
N PHE A 334 16.54 -26.50 8.60
CA PHE A 334 17.57 -27.33 8.06
C PHE A 334 18.20 -28.29 9.10
N CYS A 335 18.19 -27.95 10.39
CA CYS A 335 18.53 -28.84 11.51
C CYS A 335 17.46 -29.90 11.75
N LEU A 336 16.17 -29.57 11.54
CA LEU A 336 15.07 -30.53 11.65
C LEU A 336 15.18 -31.67 10.60
N LEU A 337 15.99 -31.46 9.54
CA LEU A 337 16.36 -32.45 8.51
C LEU A 337 17.38 -33.50 8.98
N GLN A 338 17.64 -33.59 10.29
CA GLN A 338 18.58 -34.50 10.95
C GLN A 338 20.04 -34.45 10.49
N ASP A 339 20.46 -33.47 9.68
CA ASP A 339 21.89 -33.37 9.33
C ASP A 339 22.28 -31.94 8.90
N LEU A 340 22.80 -31.14 9.83
CA LEU A 340 23.45 -29.85 9.55
C LEU A 340 24.50 -29.98 8.43
N SER A 341 25.18 -31.13 8.36
CA SER A 341 26.14 -31.50 7.32
C SER A 341 25.56 -31.37 5.91
N SER A 342 24.29 -31.73 5.72
CA SER A 342 23.64 -31.79 4.41
C SER A 342 23.39 -30.41 3.77
N ILE A 343 23.21 -29.36 4.58
CA ILE A 343 23.08 -27.98 4.10
C ILE A 343 24.40 -27.43 3.68
N PHE A 344 25.42 -27.67 4.51
CA PHE A 344 26.77 -27.21 4.22
C PHE A 344 27.23 -27.82 2.91
N GLU A 345 27.03 -29.13 2.73
CA GLU A 345 27.29 -29.79 1.45
C GLU A 345 26.44 -29.20 0.30
N PHE A 346 25.14 -28.95 0.53
CA PHE A 346 24.26 -28.41 -0.50
C PHE A 346 24.66 -27.00 -0.96
N LEU A 347 24.83 -26.05 -0.04
CA LEU A 347 25.24 -24.68 -0.37
C LEU A 347 26.68 -24.61 -0.87
N GLU A 348 27.59 -25.46 -0.38
CA GLU A 348 28.97 -25.53 -0.89
C GLU A 348 29.02 -26.05 -2.34
N GLN A 349 28.10 -26.94 -2.71
CA GLN A 349 27.92 -27.44 -4.08
C GLN A 349 27.28 -26.42 -5.01
N GLN A 350 26.53 -25.43 -4.48
CA GLN A 350 25.95 -24.37 -5.29
C GLN A 350 26.96 -23.24 -5.56
N ALA A 351 26.96 -22.74 -6.79
CA ALA A 351 27.70 -21.51 -7.10
C ALA A 351 27.00 -20.32 -6.42
N SER A 352 27.77 -19.47 -5.76
CA SER A 352 27.25 -18.24 -5.18
C SER A 352 26.81 -17.28 -6.30
N PRO A 353 25.54 -16.84 -6.31
CA PRO A 353 25.02 -15.95 -7.36
C PRO A 353 25.48 -14.49 -7.18
N PHE A 354 26.03 -14.14 -6.00
CA PHE A 354 26.28 -12.76 -5.56
C PHE A 354 27.62 -12.20 -6.06
N THR A 355 27.74 -12.02 -7.37
CA THR A 355 28.99 -11.57 -8.00
C THR A 355 29.28 -10.07 -7.86
N LYS A 356 28.24 -9.27 -7.59
CA LYS A 356 28.28 -7.79 -7.51
C LYS A 356 28.08 -7.23 -6.11
N LEU A 357 27.92 -8.10 -5.11
CA LEU A 357 27.63 -7.71 -3.73
C LEU A 357 28.79 -6.91 -3.15
N LYS A 358 28.48 -5.74 -2.57
CA LYS A 358 29.43 -4.82 -1.91
C LYS A 358 29.15 -4.66 -0.43
N THR A 359 27.88 -4.69 -0.03
CA THR A 359 27.48 -4.52 1.36
C THR A 359 26.50 -5.62 1.73
N LEU A 360 26.81 -6.35 2.79
CA LEU A 360 25.93 -7.31 3.45
C LEU A 360 25.56 -6.75 4.82
N MET A 361 24.31 -6.34 4.98
CA MET A 361 23.78 -5.89 6.25
C MET A 361 23.04 -7.05 6.91
N VAL A 362 23.31 -7.29 8.18
CA VAL A 362 22.64 -8.33 8.95
C VAL A 362 22.05 -7.68 10.18
N LYS A 363 20.74 -7.77 10.31
CA LYS A 363 20.05 -7.33 11.52
C LYS A 363 20.17 -8.44 12.56
N GLY A 364 20.76 -8.16 13.72
CA GLY A 364 20.95 -9.10 14.84
C GLY A 364 22.35 -9.71 15.02
N ASP A 365 22.50 -10.59 16.02
CA ASP A 365 23.81 -10.83 16.67
C ASP A 365 24.71 -11.89 16.01
N THR A 366 24.19 -12.81 15.19
CA THR A 366 24.98 -13.92 14.62
C THR A 366 24.51 -14.38 13.25
N VAL A 367 25.42 -14.40 12.26
CA VAL A 367 25.24 -15.16 11.01
C VAL A 367 26.18 -16.36 11.00
N PRO A 368 25.70 -17.57 10.66
CA PRO A 368 26.55 -18.72 10.46
C PRO A 368 27.66 -18.43 9.46
N TYR A 369 28.89 -18.78 9.83
CA TYR A 369 30.07 -18.56 8.99
C TYR A 369 29.90 -19.16 7.58
N VAL A 370 29.16 -20.26 7.43
CA VAL A 370 28.93 -20.89 6.12
C VAL A 370 28.01 -20.08 5.22
N LEU A 371 26.96 -19.45 5.76
CA LEU A 371 26.12 -18.54 4.99
C LEU A 371 26.91 -17.30 4.57
N LEU A 372 27.69 -16.72 5.49
CA LEU A 372 28.62 -15.63 5.17
C LEU A 372 29.58 -16.04 4.05
N ASN A 373 30.21 -17.21 4.17
CA ASN A 373 31.13 -17.70 3.15
C ASN A 373 30.42 -17.92 1.81
N TYR A 374 29.19 -18.46 1.80
CA TYR A 374 28.39 -18.60 0.58
C TYR A 374 28.11 -17.26 -0.10
N PHE A 375 27.65 -16.24 0.64
CA PHE A 375 27.40 -14.90 0.09
C PHE A 375 28.69 -14.25 -0.44
N LEU A 376 29.82 -14.45 0.24
CA LEU A 376 31.09 -13.81 -0.10
C LEU A 376 31.89 -14.55 -1.19
N LYS A 377 31.72 -15.87 -1.33
CA LYS A 377 32.47 -16.74 -2.27
C LYS A 377 32.29 -16.32 -3.73
N GLY A 378 31.16 -15.73 -4.09
CA GLY A 378 30.89 -15.20 -5.43
C GLY A 378 31.39 -13.77 -5.64
N SER A 379 31.55 -12.99 -4.56
CA SER A 379 31.96 -11.60 -4.65
C SER A 379 33.44 -11.51 -5.00
N SER A 380 33.75 -10.93 -6.16
CA SER A 380 35.14 -10.71 -6.60
C SER A 380 35.85 -9.60 -5.81
N SER A 381 35.11 -8.84 -4.99
CA SER A 381 35.62 -7.78 -4.14
C SER A 381 36.14 -8.34 -2.83
N THR A 382 37.44 -8.19 -2.59
CA THR A 382 38.08 -8.32 -1.27
C THR A 382 37.60 -7.29 -0.22
N GLU A 383 36.56 -6.50 -0.54
CA GLU A 383 36.08 -5.32 0.20
C GLU A 383 34.57 -5.36 0.47
N THR A 384 33.93 -6.53 0.46
CA THR A 384 32.52 -6.61 0.84
C THR A 384 32.36 -6.24 2.32
N ALA A 385 31.70 -5.12 2.60
CA ALA A 385 31.46 -4.64 3.96
C ALA A 385 30.36 -5.48 4.62
N ILE A 386 30.64 -5.96 5.84
CA ILE A 386 29.65 -6.65 6.67
C ILE A 386 29.28 -5.70 7.80
N GLU A 387 28.02 -5.30 7.86
CA GLU A 387 27.49 -4.40 8.88
C GLU A 387 26.43 -5.13 9.71
N PHE A 388 26.61 -5.15 11.02
CA PHE A 388 25.59 -5.62 11.97
C PHE A 388 24.76 -4.42 12.40
N VAL A 389 23.46 -4.42 12.08
CA VAL A 389 22.54 -3.28 12.22
C VAL A 389 21.48 -3.51 13.29
#